data_AF-A0A0L0DEQ0-F1
#
_entry.id   AF-A0A0L0DEQ0-F1
#
_cell.length_a   1.000
_cell.length_b   1.000
_cell.length_c   1.000
_cell.angle_alpha   90.00
_cell.angle_beta   90.00
_cell.angle_gamma   90.00
#
_symmetry.space_group_name_H-M   'P 1'
#
loop_
_entity.id
_entity.type
_entity.pdbx_description
1 polymer ?
#
loop_
_entity_poly.entity_id
_entity_poly.type
_entity_poly.pdbx_seq_one_letter_code
_entity_poly.pdbx_strand_id
1 'polypeptide(L)'
;MRDSSRLNAYQSAESFEGDAARLGLSVPPADPHAPLTYVTASARAAGWASNYHLRQGKEMYARRMPMRGLESLDRILAPDAPREAYRRRNKSYKTVNHWGQRKLLMSEVEFLTLYARPGDVVVYAGAAPGAHTAWLADQFPALSFELYDPADFVPGLGDHPRIGVHQEFFTDEICATYAGRDNVLFVSDIRTADWKVMGEEEVEKSVYEDQLRQQGWHDAIRPRYSMLKFRLPWGAGSTQYLDGAIHLPVWGPITTTETRLVVARDAPKVDWDHKDYEERMFYFNTVTRVHYYDHPVRVPGICHCYDCASEVIILREHIAARYPSLTYAQVMARVTSLLPEISKQISKGRNLTTIVGDPSQRNPWFTARRFDVVNKRIVNDPRSARALVQEKKARESNDGHRRPIDAILSDLGGTALSTSPLKRSRDDYESGSAPTSRFDRGGESGNDDDDDDDGDDAAAAAAAAAAATAADDDDDDDARPAKRAKGLTAT
;
A
#
# COMPACT_ATOMS: atom_id res chain seq x y z
N MET A 1 -18.90 3.32 30.16
CA MET A 1 -18.44 1.91 30.25
C MET A 1 -19.00 1.19 29.02
N ARG A 2 -18.15 0.82 28.06
CA ARG A 2 -18.57 0.04 26.88
C ARG A 2 -18.16 -1.41 27.10
N ASP A 3 -18.97 -2.33 26.60
CA ASP A 3 -18.95 -3.76 26.89
C ASP A 3 -17.72 -4.46 26.28
N SER A 4 -16.85 -4.97 27.14
CA SER A 4 -15.59 -5.63 26.77
C SER A 4 -15.78 -7.01 26.12
N SER A 5 -17.00 -7.57 26.10
CA SER A 5 -17.25 -8.95 25.63
C SER A 5 -17.11 -9.16 24.12
N ARG A 6 -17.13 -8.09 23.31
CA ARG A 6 -17.02 -8.17 21.84
C ARG A 6 -15.60 -8.25 21.28
N LEU A 7 -14.58 -8.04 22.13
CA LEU A 7 -13.16 -8.09 21.73
C LEU A 7 -12.69 -9.50 21.31
N ASN A 8 -13.36 -10.55 21.80
CA ASN A 8 -12.89 -11.92 21.64
C ASN A 8 -12.95 -12.47 20.20
N ALA A 9 -13.82 -12.00 19.30
CA ALA A 9 -14.01 -12.67 18.00
C ALA A 9 -12.77 -12.61 17.07
N TYR A 10 -11.96 -11.54 17.18
CA TYR A 10 -10.70 -11.40 16.44
C TYR A 10 -9.45 -11.59 17.33
N GLN A 11 -9.56 -11.46 18.65
CA GLN A 11 -8.48 -11.78 19.60
C GLN A 11 -8.46 -13.25 20.05
N SER A 12 -9.45 -14.08 19.65
CA SER A 12 -9.43 -15.54 19.79
C SER A 12 -8.98 -16.27 18.52
N ALA A 13 -8.56 -15.54 17.49
CA ALA A 13 -7.35 -15.96 16.80
C ALA A 13 -6.24 -15.69 17.81
N GLU A 14 -5.70 -16.78 18.36
CA GLU A 14 -4.66 -16.77 19.39
C GLU A 14 -3.51 -15.81 19.03
N SER A 15 -2.73 -15.40 20.03
CA SER A 15 -1.52 -14.58 19.85
C SER A 15 -0.60 -15.15 18.76
N PHE A 16 0.44 -14.41 18.37
CA PHE A 16 1.50 -14.87 17.45
C PHE A 16 2.06 -16.28 17.77
N GLU A 17 1.89 -16.75 19.01
CA GLU A 17 2.22 -18.10 19.49
C GLU A 17 1.25 -19.20 18.99
N GLY A 18 -0.04 -18.90 18.78
CA GLY A 18 -1.04 -19.84 18.27
C GLY A 18 -0.94 -20.11 16.77
N ASP A 19 -0.57 -19.11 15.97
CA ASP A 19 -0.23 -19.33 14.56
C ASP A 19 1.06 -20.17 14.43
N ALA A 20 2.05 -19.97 15.30
CA ALA A 20 3.22 -20.85 15.39
C ALA A 20 2.85 -22.29 15.82
N ALA A 21 1.95 -22.44 16.80
CA ALA A 21 1.44 -23.74 17.24
C ALA A 21 0.66 -24.47 16.13
N ARG A 22 -0.13 -23.75 15.33
CA ARG A 22 -0.83 -24.29 14.15
C ARG A 22 0.11 -24.83 13.07
N LEU A 23 1.29 -24.22 12.92
CA LEU A 23 2.30 -24.67 11.94
C LEU A 23 3.18 -25.80 12.47
N GLY A 24 2.99 -26.27 13.72
CA GLY A 24 3.81 -27.31 14.33
C GLY A 24 5.26 -26.89 14.59
N LEU A 25 5.55 -25.59 14.52
CA LEU A 25 6.87 -25.03 14.74
C LEU A 25 7.05 -24.83 16.24
N SER A 26 8.05 -25.51 16.83
CA SER A 26 8.50 -25.14 18.18
C SER A 26 9.24 -23.80 18.11
N VAL A 27 8.49 -22.70 18.12
CA VAL A 27 9.05 -21.40 18.48
C VAL A 27 9.55 -21.55 19.92
N PRO A 28 10.86 -21.36 20.20
CA PRO A 28 11.33 -21.36 21.57
C PRO A 28 10.55 -20.25 22.30
N PRO A 29 9.99 -20.53 23.49
CA PRO A 29 9.12 -19.57 24.17
C PRO A 29 9.85 -18.24 24.27
N ALA A 30 9.18 -17.18 23.84
CA ALA A 30 9.71 -15.83 23.98
C ALA A 30 9.83 -15.56 25.48
N ASP A 31 11.05 -15.64 26.01
CA ASP A 31 11.31 -15.29 27.40
C ASP A 31 10.92 -13.81 27.58
N PRO A 32 9.86 -13.50 28.35
CA PRO A 32 9.40 -12.12 28.54
C PRO A 32 10.41 -11.29 29.37
N HIS A 33 11.46 -11.95 29.86
CA HIS A 33 12.62 -11.36 30.52
C HIS A 33 13.91 -11.52 29.73
N ALA A 34 13.86 -12.00 28.47
CA ALA A 34 14.99 -11.97 27.58
C ALA A 34 15.45 -10.52 27.46
N PRO A 35 16.68 -10.18 27.89
CA PRO A 35 17.15 -8.81 27.77
C PRO A 35 17.18 -8.46 26.29
N LEU A 36 16.42 -7.41 25.91
CA LEU A 36 16.51 -6.77 24.58
C LEU A 36 17.97 -6.77 24.16
N THR A 37 18.34 -7.54 23.14
CA THR A 37 19.75 -7.81 22.87
C THR A 37 20.43 -6.51 22.46
N TYR A 38 21.16 -5.91 23.39
CA TYR A 38 21.94 -4.70 23.18
C TYR A 38 23.13 -5.05 22.29
N VAL A 39 22.89 -5.21 20.98
CA VAL A 39 23.95 -5.22 19.97
C VAL A 39 24.86 -4.03 20.27
N THR A 40 26.15 -4.30 20.39
CA THR A 40 27.09 -3.43 21.11
C THR A 40 27.13 -2.01 20.52
N ALA A 41 27.47 -1.03 21.36
CA ALA A 41 27.56 0.38 20.97
C ALA A 41 28.44 0.63 19.72
N SER A 42 29.41 -0.26 19.46
CA SER A 42 30.26 -0.29 18.27
C SER A 42 29.47 -0.57 16.98
N ALA A 43 28.71 -1.67 16.91
CA ALA A 43 27.87 -1.98 15.74
C ALA A 43 26.74 -0.94 15.55
N ARG A 44 26.21 -0.42 16.67
CA ARG A 44 25.25 0.69 16.70
C ARG A 44 25.80 2.01 16.16
N ALA A 45 27.12 2.18 15.98
CA ALA A 45 27.70 3.40 15.44
C ALA A 45 27.92 3.37 13.92
N ALA A 46 28.23 2.20 13.33
CA ALA A 46 28.50 2.06 11.89
C ALA A 46 27.23 1.73 11.07
N GLY A 47 26.32 0.92 11.62
CA GLY A 47 25.20 0.36 10.85
C GLY A 47 24.10 1.34 10.46
N TRP A 48 23.81 2.35 11.27
CA TRP A 48 22.72 3.32 11.02
C TRP A 48 23.09 4.40 10.00
N ALA A 49 24.32 4.95 10.08
CA ALA A 49 24.76 6.03 9.20
C ALA A 49 24.90 5.56 7.74
N SER A 50 25.33 4.31 7.55
CA SER A 50 25.38 3.62 6.26
C SER A 50 23.99 3.22 5.73
N ASN A 51 23.01 3.01 6.61
CA ASN A 51 21.70 2.50 6.25
C ASN A 51 20.74 3.59 5.75
N TYR A 52 20.53 3.61 4.44
CA TYR A 52 19.71 4.61 3.77
C TYR A 52 18.28 4.70 4.31
N HIS A 53 17.57 3.59 4.53
CA HIS A 53 16.15 3.59 4.96
C HIS A 53 15.95 4.17 6.36
N LEU A 54 16.93 4.04 7.26
CA LEU A 54 16.81 4.50 8.64
C LEU A 54 17.22 5.97 8.84
N ARG A 55 17.79 6.64 7.81
CA ARG A 55 18.22 8.05 7.91
C ARG A 55 17.06 9.03 8.19
N GLN A 56 15.82 8.69 7.83
CA GLN A 56 14.63 9.47 8.19
C GLN A 56 14.41 9.49 9.72
N GLY A 57 14.75 8.40 10.42
CA GLY A 57 14.64 8.29 11.87
C GLY A 57 15.81 8.91 12.65
N LYS A 58 16.67 9.74 12.03
CA LYS A 58 17.89 10.28 12.68
C LYS A 58 17.62 10.90 14.06
N GLU A 59 16.50 11.59 14.22
CA GLU A 59 16.07 12.16 15.51
C GLU A 59 15.63 11.10 16.54
N MET A 60 14.98 10.01 16.10
CA MET A 60 14.62 8.87 16.96
C MET A 60 15.88 8.14 17.48
N TYR A 61 16.88 7.95 16.61
CA TYR A 61 18.15 7.31 17.01
C TYR A 61 19.02 8.22 17.87
N ALA A 62 18.99 9.54 17.64
CA ALA A 62 19.60 10.52 18.56
C ALA A 62 18.99 10.43 19.97
N ARG A 63 17.69 10.12 20.08
CA ARG A 63 16.98 9.83 21.34
C ARG A 63 17.23 8.42 21.89
N ARG A 64 18.17 7.65 21.33
CA ARG A 64 18.57 6.30 21.77
C ARG A 64 17.41 5.27 21.83
N MET A 65 16.47 5.33 20.89
CA MET A 65 15.39 4.33 20.83
C MET A 65 15.92 2.88 20.75
N PRO A 66 15.26 1.91 21.41
CA PRO A 66 15.69 0.51 21.43
C PRO A 66 15.52 -0.14 20.06
N MET A 67 16.43 -1.04 19.70
CA MET A 67 16.27 -1.93 18.53
C MET A 67 15.16 -2.94 18.85
N ARG A 68 14.37 -3.29 17.84
CA ARG A 68 13.31 -4.31 17.94
C ARG A 68 13.80 -5.65 17.38
N GLY A 69 13.29 -6.76 17.89
CA GLY A 69 13.42 -8.07 17.24
C GLY A 69 12.37 -8.23 16.14
N LEU A 70 12.50 -9.23 15.26
CA LEU A 70 11.46 -9.60 14.29
C LEU A 70 10.13 -9.92 15.00
N GLU A 71 10.22 -10.53 16.17
CA GLU A 71 9.13 -10.99 17.02
C GLU A 71 8.33 -9.83 17.66
N SER A 72 8.84 -8.60 17.52
CA SER A 72 8.18 -7.34 17.96
C SER A 72 7.78 -6.43 16.79
N LEU A 73 7.64 -7.02 15.59
CA LEU A 73 7.16 -6.38 14.38
C LEU A 73 5.68 -6.72 14.17
N ASP A 74 4.82 -5.72 14.39
CA ASP A 74 3.39 -5.83 14.14
C ASP A 74 3.12 -5.84 12.63
N ARG A 75 2.46 -6.88 12.11
CA ARG A 75 1.98 -6.96 10.72
C ARG A 75 0.55 -6.46 10.55
N ILE A 76 -0.25 -6.50 11.62
CA ILE A 76 -1.61 -5.99 11.69
C ILE A 76 -1.62 -4.65 12.43
N LEU A 77 -2.40 -3.67 11.95
CA LEU A 77 -2.62 -2.41 12.66
C LEU A 77 -3.60 -2.64 13.83
N ALA A 78 -3.07 -2.70 15.05
CA ALA A 78 -3.88 -2.92 16.25
C ALA A 78 -4.83 -1.73 16.56
N PRO A 79 -6.01 -1.95 17.15
CA PRO A 79 -6.96 -0.88 17.54
C PRO A 79 -6.42 0.12 18.57
N ASP A 80 -5.31 -0.19 19.25
CA ASP A 80 -4.59 0.65 20.21
C ASP A 80 -3.20 1.09 19.70
N ALA A 81 -2.85 0.74 18.45
CA ALA A 81 -1.59 1.13 17.82
C ALA A 81 -1.33 2.65 17.92
N PRO A 82 -0.08 3.09 18.17
CA PRO A 82 0.22 4.50 18.37
C PRO A 82 -0.20 5.38 17.19
N ARG A 83 -0.57 6.63 17.51
CA ARG A 83 -1.02 7.62 16.55
C ARG A 83 -0.19 8.90 16.63
N GLU A 84 -0.13 9.66 15.54
CA GLU A 84 0.51 10.96 15.47
C GLU A 84 -0.33 11.88 14.58
N ALA A 85 -0.67 13.07 15.09
CA ALA A 85 -1.44 14.06 14.34
C ALA A 85 -0.77 14.35 12.98
N TYR A 86 -1.55 14.24 11.90
CA TYR A 86 -1.03 14.40 10.54
C TYR A 86 -0.42 15.80 10.34
N ARG A 87 0.74 15.83 9.68
CA ARG A 87 1.36 17.07 9.20
C ARG A 87 1.99 16.87 7.84
N ARG A 88 1.89 17.89 6.98
CA ARG A 88 2.44 17.87 5.62
C ARG A 88 3.97 17.86 5.65
N ARG A 89 4.58 16.75 5.22
CA ARG A 89 6.04 16.51 5.25
C ARG A 89 6.74 16.95 3.96
N ASN A 90 6.66 18.23 3.60
CA ASN A 90 7.30 18.76 2.38
C ASN A 90 8.82 18.91 2.51
N LYS A 91 9.30 19.38 3.67
CA LYS A 91 10.73 19.62 3.95
C LYS A 91 11.44 18.45 4.66
N SER A 92 10.74 17.33 4.88
CA SER A 92 11.32 16.16 5.58
C SER A 92 12.05 15.24 4.63
N TYR A 93 13.20 14.71 5.06
CA TYR A 93 13.85 13.60 4.37
C TYR A 93 12.93 12.36 4.36
N LYS A 94 12.92 11.66 3.22
CA LYS A 94 12.04 10.53 2.91
C LYS A 94 12.90 9.42 2.33
N THR A 95 13.01 8.31 3.05
CA THR A 95 14.03 7.28 2.76
C THR A 95 13.45 5.96 2.32
N VAL A 96 12.18 5.68 2.61
CA VAL A 96 11.56 4.38 2.35
C VAL A 96 11.36 4.16 0.85
N ASN A 97 11.63 2.94 0.37
CA ASN A 97 11.47 2.56 -1.02
C ASN A 97 10.00 2.20 -1.34
N HIS A 98 9.46 2.73 -2.44
CA HIS A 98 8.23 2.23 -3.05
C HIS A 98 8.54 1.18 -4.12
N TRP A 99 7.96 -0.02 -4.05
CA TRP A 99 8.08 -1.08 -5.06
C TRP A 99 6.73 -1.77 -5.33
N GLY A 100 5.93 -1.18 -6.23
CA GLY A 100 4.54 -1.62 -6.51
C GLY A 100 4.33 -3.13 -6.66
N GLN A 101 5.05 -3.81 -7.57
CA GLN A 101 4.91 -5.26 -7.76
C GLN A 101 5.33 -6.08 -6.53
N ARG A 102 6.33 -5.62 -5.74
CA ARG A 102 6.76 -6.29 -4.51
C ARG A 102 5.78 -6.05 -3.35
N LYS A 103 5.16 -4.86 -3.30
CA LYS A 103 4.07 -4.52 -2.36
C LYS A 103 2.91 -5.50 -2.51
N LEU A 104 2.44 -5.69 -3.75
CA LEU A 104 1.36 -6.64 -4.07
C LEU A 104 1.75 -8.06 -3.68
N LEU A 105 2.88 -8.55 -4.21
CA LEU A 105 3.33 -9.90 -3.96
C LEU A 105 3.49 -10.22 -2.45
N MET A 106 4.04 -9.30 -1.66
CA MET A 106 4.19 -9.54 -0.21
C MET A 106 2.85 -9.62 0.52
N SER A 107 1.89 -8.76 0.20
CA SER A 107 0.53 -8.88 0.77
C SER A 107 -0.17 -10.18 0.36
N GLU A 108 0.04 -10.63 -0.87
CA GLU A 108 -0.59 -11.84 -1.40
C GLU A 108 0.04 -13.13 -0.86
N VAL A 109 1.37 -13.18 -0.71
CA VAL A 109 2.06 -14.29 -0.03
C VAL A 109 1.63 -14.38 1.44
N GLU A 110 1.53 -13.24 2.14
CA GLU A 110 1.05 -13.19 3.53
C GLU A 110 -0.39 -13.72 3.64
N PHE A 111 -1.31 -13.18 2.82
CA PHE A 111 -2.72 -13.59 2.80
C PHE A 111 -2.89 -15.08 2.44
N LEU A 112 -2.28 -15.56 1.36
CA LEU A 112 -2.43 -16.95 0.94
C LEU A 112 -1.76 -17.94 1.90
N THR A 113 -0.68 -17.55 2.59
CA THR A 113 -0.06 -18.40 3.63
C THR A 113 -0.96 -18.57 4.85
N LEU A 114 -1.64 -17.50 5.28
CA LEU A 114 -2.50 -17.51 6.47
C LEU A 114 -3.89 -18.13 6.22
N TYR A 115 -4.47 -17.92 5.03
CA TYR A 115 -5.89 -18.19 4.79
C TYR A 115 -6.19 -19.26 3.73
N ALA A 116 -5.23 -19.66 2.88
CA ALA A 116 -5.52 -20.60 1.80
C ALA A 116 -5.51 -22.07 2.25
N ARG A 117 -6.27 -22.90 1.54
CA ARG A 117 -6.33 -24.35 1.68
C ARG A 117 -6.16 -25.01 0.31
N PRO A 118 -5.67 -26.27 0.25
CA PRO A 118 -5.64 -27.01 -1.01
C PRO A 118 -7.02 -27.05 -1.68
N GLY A 119 -7.06 -26.71 -2.97
CA GLY A 119 -8.30 -26.66 -3.75
C GLY A 119 -9.06 -25.33 -3.67
N ASP A 120 -8.59 -24.32 -2.93
CA ASP A 120 -9.16 -22.96 -3.02
C ASP A 120 -8.86 -22.33 -4.39
N VAL A 121 -9.80 -21.53 -4.87
CA VAL A 121 -9.70 -20.68 -6.06
C VAL A 121 -9.56 -19.23 -5.63
N VAL A 122 -8.49 -18.59 -6.10
CA VAL A 122 -8.21 -17.17 -5.89
C VAL A 122 -8.85 -16.37 -7.02
N VAL A 123 -9.95 -15.69 -6.73
CA VAL A 123 -10.63 -14.78 -7.68
C VAL A 123 -10.06 -13.38 -7.47
N TYR A 124 -9.35 -12.83 -8.45
CA TYR A 124 -8.62 -11.56 -8.33
C TYR A 124 -9.22 -10.51 -9.27
N ALA A 125 -9.91 -9.51 -8.71
CA ALA A 125 -10.40 -8.34 -9.43
C ALA A 125 -9.37 -7.19 -9.41
N GLY A 126 -9.04 -6.64 -10.58
CA GLY A 126 -7.99 -5.61 -10.70
C GLY A 126 -6.58 -6.22 -10.71
N ALA A 127 -6.40 -7.32 -11.44
CA ALA A 127 -5.19 -8.14 -11.41
C ALA A 127 -4.08 -7.70 -12.39
N ALA A 128 -4.34 -6.80 -13.35
CA ALA A 128 -3.35 -6.46 -14.38
C ALA A 128 -2.23 -5.54 -13.84
N PRO A 129 -1.00 -5.65 -14.37
CA PRO A 129 -0.58 -6.54 -15.45
C PRO A 129 -0.23 -7.98 -15.02
N GLY A 130 -0.45 -8.36 -13.75
CA GLY A 130 -0.23 -9.74 -13.26
C GLY A 130 1.23 -10.22 -13.25
N ALA A 131 2.21 -9.31 -13.34
CA ALA A 131 3.61 -9.67 -13.61
C ALA A 131 4.29 -10.53 -12.52
N HIS A 132 3.77 -10.54 -11.29
CA HIS A 132 4.26 -11.37 -10.18
C HIS A 132 3.41 -12.64 -9.97
N THR A 133 2.24 -12.74 -10.62
CA THR A 133 1.20 -13.72 -10.29
C THR A 133 1.57 -15.13 -10.75
N ALA A 134 2.35 -15.28 -11.83
CA ALA A 134 2.93 -16.57 -12.22
C ALA A 134 3.84 -17.16 -11.12
N TRP A 135 4.74 -16.34 -10.56
CA TRP A 135 5.62 -16.75 -9.45
C TRP A 135 4.81 -17.11 -8.20
N LEU A 136 3.75 -16.34 -7.90
CA LEU A 136 2.83 -16.62 -6.80
C LEU A 136 2.13 -17.97 -6.99
N ALA A 137 1.61 -18.26 -8.19
CA ALA A 137 0.96 -19.53 -8.49
C ALA A 137 1.90 -20.74 -8.38
N ASP A 138 3.21 -20.57 -8.57
CA ASP A 138 4.23 -21.61 -8.29
C ASP A 138 4.54 -21.76 -6.79
N GLN A 139 4.41 -20.69 -6.01
CA GLN A 139 4.49 -20.75 -4.54
C GLN A 139 3.25 -21.39 -3.90
N PHE A 140 2.12 -21.44 -4.60
CA PHE A 140 0.88 -22.05 -4.14
C PHE A 140 0.29 -23.06 -5.15
N PRO A 141 0.96 -24.21 -5.40
CA PRO A 141 0.60 -25.15 -6.48
C PRO A 141 -0.71 -25.90 -6.25
N ALA A 142 -1.28 -25.84 -5.05
CA ALA A 142 -2.57 -26.43 -4.69
C ALA A 142 -3.75 -25.46 -4.90
N LEU A 143 -3.51 -24.26 -5.43
CA LEU A 143 -4.52 -23.25 -5.75
C LEU A 143 -4.67 -23.07 -7.26
N SER A 144 -5.84 -22.59 -7.69
CA SER A 144 -6.01 -21.98 -9.02
C SER A 144 -6.36 -20.50 -8.89
N PHE A 145 -6.11 -19.73 -9.94
CA PHE A 145 -6.25 -18.28 -9.98
C PHE A 145 -7.13 -17.88 -11.16
N GLU A 146 -8.12 -17.02 -10.91
CA GLU A 146 -8.97 -16.43 -11.94
C GLU A 146 -8.75 -14.92 -11.90
N LEU A 147 -8.04 -14.39 -12.89
CA LEU A 147 -7.55 -13.01 -12.91
C LEU A 147 -8.40 -12.14 -13.84
N TYR A 148 -9.05 -11.13 -13.28
CA TYR A 148 -9.94 -10.22 -14.00
C TYR A 148 -9.38 -8.80 -14.02
N ASP A 149 -9.17 -8.25 -15.20
CA ASP A 149 -8.84 -6.84 -15.40
C ASP A 149 -9.07 -6.40 -16.86
N PRO A 150 -9.68 -5.23 -17.15
CA PRO A 150 -9.78 -4.74 -18.52
C PRO A 150 -8.43 -4.31 -19.12
N ALA A 151 -7.40 -4.06 -18.32
CA ALA A 151 -6.07 -3.69 -18.78
C ALA A 151 -5.21 -4.89 -19.20
N ASP A 152 -4.13 -4.61 -19.92
CA ASP A 152 -3.32 -5.64 -20.57
C ASP A 152 -2.46 -6.41 -19.56
N PHE A 153 -2.59 -7.74 -19.56
CA PHE A 153 -1.75 -8.64 -18.78
C PHE A 153 -0.37 -8.83 -19.44
N VAL A 154 0.63 -9.27 -18.66
CA VAL A 154 1.93 -9.63 -19.24
C VAL A 154 1.81 -10.80 -20.23
N PRO A 155 2.51 -10.77 -21.38
CA PRO A 155 2.47 -11.86 -22.35
C PRO A 155 2.85 -13.21 -21.72
N GLY A 156 2.09 -14.24 -22.07
CA GLY A 156 2.30 -15.62 -21.60
C GLY A 156 1.76 -15.93 -20.19
N LEU A 157 1.11 -14.98 -19.50
CA LEU A 157 0.55 -15.24 -18.17
C LEU A 157 -0.53 -16.34 -18.19
N GLY A 158 -1.37 -16.35 -19.22
CA GLY A 158 -2.42 -17.37 -19.43
C GLY A 158 -1.91 -18.73 -19.93
N ASP A 159 -0.61 -18.86 -20.23
CA ASP A 159 -0.01 -20.17 -20.55
C ASP A 159 0.29 -20.98 -19.28
N HIS A 160 0.18 -20.37 -18.09
CA HIS A 160 0.41 -21.03 -16.82
C HIS A 160 -0.79 -21.91 -16.44
N PRO A 161 -0.59 -23.22 -16.16
CA PRO A 161 -1.67 -24.21 -16.07
C PRO A 161 -2.61 -24.05 -14.86
N ARG A 162 -2.39 -23.05 -14.00
CA ARG A 162 -3.23 -22.74 -12.83
C ARG A 162 -3.79 -21.30 -12.87
N ILE A 163 -3.62 -20.57 -13.97
CA ILE A 163 -4.08 -19.19 -14.11
C ILE A 163 -5.05 -19.05 -15.30
N GLY A 164 -6.31 -18.76 -15.00
CA GLY A 164 -7.25 -18.17 -15.96
C GLY A 164 -7.03 -16.67 -16.05
N VAL A 165 -6.93 -16.13 -17.28
CA VAL A 165 -6.79 -14.70 -17.55
C VAL A 165 -8.02 -14.21 -18.31
N HIS A 166 -8.74 -13.26 -17.72
CA HIS A 166 -9.97 -12.68 -18.25
C HIS A 166 -9.75 -11.19 -18.44
N GLN A 167 -9.47 -10.76 -19.68
CA GLN A 167 -9.21 -9.35 -20.00
C GLN A 167 -10.50 -8.54 -20.12
N GLU A 168 -11.23 -8.45 -19.01
CA GLU A 168 -12.52 -7.77 -18.89
C GLU A 168 -12.72 -7.15 -17.50
N PHE A 169 -13.74 -6.31 -17.35
CA PHE A 169 -14.15 -5.81 -16.04
C PHE A 169 -14.72 -6.94 -15.19
N PHE A 170 -14.30 -7.06 -13.92
CA PHE A 170 -15.05 -7.86 -12.95
C PHE A 170 -16.38 -7.14 -12.66
N THR A 171 -17.50 -7.79 -12.99
CA THR A 171 -18.85 -7.22 -12.84
C THR A 171 -19.69 -8.02 -11.85
N ASP A 172 -20.85 -7.48 -11.48
CA ASP A 172 -21.80 -8.18 -10.60
C ASP A 172 -22.33 -9.48 -11.23
N GLU A 173 -22.39 -9.55 -12.57
CA GLU A 173 -22.74 -10.79 -13.28
C GLU A 173 -21.65 -11.87 -13.15
N ILE A 174 -20.38 -11.49 -13.27
CA ILE A 174 -19.24 -12.41 -13.07
C ILE A 174 -19.14 -12.82 -11.59
N CYS A 175 -19.26 -11.85 -10.68
CA CYS A 175 -19.32 -12.04 -9.23
C CYS A 175 -20.36 -13.11 -8.85
N ALA A 176 -21.57 -13.06 -9.42
CA ALA A 176 -22.63 -14.03 -9.17
C ALA A 176 -22.26 -15.47 -9.56
N THR A 177 -21.34 -15.69 -10.51
CA THR A 177 -20.87 -17.05 -10.87
C THR A 177 -20.06 -17.74 -9.78
N TYR A 178 -19.54 -16.96 -8.82
CA TYR A 178 -18.79 -17.47 -7.66
C TYR A 178 -19.64 -17.62 -6.39
N ALA A 179 -20.88 -17.14 -6.39
CA ALA A 179 -21.75 -17.16 -5.23
C ALA A 179 -22.04 -18.60 -4.75
N GLY A 180 -22.02 -18.78 -3.43
CA GLY A 180 -22.30 -20.07 -2.79
C GLY A 180 -21.16 -21.10 -2.83
N ARG A 181 -20.03 -20.78 -3.48
CA ARG A 181 -18.83 -21.62 -3.46
C ARG A 181 -18.10 -21.49 -2.12
N ASP A 182 -17.73 -22.62 -1.52
CA ASP A 182 -17.02 -22.64 -0.24
C ASP A 182 -15.50 -22.48 -0.39
N ASN A 183 -14.95 -22.85 -1.55
CA ASN A 183 -13.54 -22.83 -1.89
C ASN A 183 -13.04 -21.52 -2.54
N VAL A 184 -13.67 -20.38 -2.27
CA VAL A 184 -13.26 -19.08 -2.85
C VAL A 184 -12.52 -18.21 -1.83
N LEU A 185 -11.36 -17.72 -2.26
CA LEU A 185 -10.66 -16.58 -1.68
C LEU A 185 -10.79 -15.42 -2.68
N PHE A 186 -11.23 -14.25 -2.22
CA PHE A 186 -11.42 -13.10 -3.10
C PHE A 186 -10.35 -12.05 -2.86
N VAL A 187 -9.65 -11.61 -3.90
CA VAL A 187 -8.64 -10.54 -3.84
C VAL A 187 -9.11 -9.39 -4.71
N SER A 188 -8.95 -8.16 -4.23
CA SER A 188 -9.26 -6.98 -5.02
C SER A 188 -8.22 -5.88 -4.85
N ASP A 189 -7.64 -5.42 -5.96
CA ASP A 189 -6.86 -4.18 -6.04
C ASP A 189 -7.42 -3.21 -7.08
N ILE A 190 -8.74 -3.28 -7.33
CA ILE A 190 -9.41 -2.38 -8.27
C ILE A 190 -9.13 -0.90 -7.98
N ARG A 191 -9.08 -0.12 -9.05
CA ARG A 191 -8.80 1.31 -8.98
C ARG A 191 -9.38 2.02 -10.21
N THR A 192 -10.50 2.72 -10.04
CA THR A 192 -11.02 3.62 -11.08
C THR A 192 -10.35 5.01 -11.05
N ALA A 193 -9.81 5.39 -9.89
CA ALA A 193 -9.26 6.72 -9.61
C ALA A 193 -7.80 6.92 -10.10
N ASP A 194 -7.56 7.79 -11.10
CA ASP A 194 -6.22 8.29 -11.44
C ASP A 194 -6.03 9.78 -11.13
N TRP A 195 -5.36 10.04 -10.00
CA TRP A 195 -4.98 11.35 -9.47
C TRP A 195 -4.16 12.23 -10.43
N LYS A 196 -3.54 11.66 -11.48
CA LYS A 196 -2.83 12.43 -12.50
C LYS A 196 -3.76 13.20 -13.43
N VAL A 197 -5.00 12.72 -13.59
CA VAL A 197 -5.95 13.21 -14.60
C VAL A 197 -7.33 13.58 -14.03
N MET A 198 -7.60 13.19 -12.77
CA MET A 198 -8.84 13.49 -12.03
C MET A 198 -8.58 14.52 -10.91
N GLY A 199 -9.61 15.30 -10.55
CA GLY A 199 -9.56 16.26 -9.43
C GLY A 199 -9.49 15.56 -8.06
N GLU A 200 -9.14 16.29 -6.99
CA GLU A 200 -9.06 15.73 -5.63
C GLU A 200 -10.41 15.12 -5.19
N GLU A 201 -11.52 15.87 -5.35
CA GLU A 201 -12.87 15.39 -5.03
C GLU A 201 -13.28 14.15 -5.85
N GLU A 202 -12.97 14.13 -7.15
CA GLU A 202 -13.29 13.02 -8.04
C GLU A 202 -12.51 11.73 -7.68
N VAL A 203 -11.27 11.88 -7.21
CA VAL A 203 -10.45 10.76 -6.70
C VAL A 203 -11.05 10.20 -5.42
N GLU A 204 -11.42 11.04 -4.44
CA GLU A 204 -11.95 10.55 -3.16
C GLU A 204 -13.35 9.92 -3.32
N LYS A 205 -14.21 10.49 -4.18
CA LYS A 205 -15.46 9.85 -4.60
C LYS A 205 -15.23 8.48 -5.23
N SER A 206 -14.27 8.37 -6.15
CA SER A 206 -13.94 7.10 -6.82
C SER A 206 -13.40 6.05 -5.84
N VAL A 207 -12.61 6.46 -4.83
CA VAL A 207 -12.12 5.58 -3.74
C VAL A 207 -13.27 5.05 -2.88
N TYR A 208 -14.31 5.86 -2.64
CA TYR A 208 -15.52 5.42 -1.94
C TYR A 208 -16.34 4.43 -2.79
N GLU A 209 -16.55 4.72 -4.08
CA GLU A 209 -17.23 3.81 -5.02
C GLU A 209 -16.49 2.48 -5.24
N ASP A 210 -15.15 2.50 -5.31
CA ASP A 210 -14.30 1.29 -5.37
C ASP A 210 -14.43 0.44 -4.10
N GLN A 211 -14.54 1.07 -2.91
CA GLN A 211 -14.81 0.35 -1.67
C GLN A 211 -16.20 -0.28 -1.66
N LEU A 212 -17.26 0.47 -2.02
CA LEU A 212 -18.62 -0.08 -2.07
C LEU A 212 -18.75 -1.26 -3.06
N ARG A 213 -18.09 -1.21 -4.22
CA ARG A 213 -18.01 -2.35 -5.15
C ARG A 213 -17.30 -3.56 -4.53
N GLN A 214 -16.14 -3.37 -3.89
CA GLN A 214 -15.44 -4.44 -3.17
C GLN A 214 -16.31 -5.10 -2.09
N GLN A 215 -17.09 -4.31 -1.33
CA GLN A 215 -18.02 -4.84 -0.34
C GLN A 215 -19.17 -5.61 -0.99
N GLY A 216 -19.81 -5.05 -2.02
CA GLY A 216 -20.89 -5.73 -2.74
C GLY A 216 -20.46 -7.10 -3.28
N TRP A 217 -19.24 -7.20 -3.79
CA TRP A 217 -18.67 -8.47 -4.24
C TRP A 217 -18.33 -9.43 -3.10
N HIS A 218 -17.81 -8.94 -1.97
CA HIS A 218 -17.64 -9.78 -0.76
C HIS A 218 -18.99 -10.33 -0.27
N ASP A 219 -20.00 -9.47 -0.11
CA ASP A 219 -21.34 -9.81 0.37
C ASP A 219 -22.03 -10.82 -0.56
N ALA A 220 -21.84 -10.71 -1.88
CA ALA A 220 -22.44 -11.59 -2.89
C ALA A 220 -21.70 -12.94 -3.07
N ILE A 221 -20.38 -12.94 -3.16
CA ILE A 221 -19.58 -14.18 -3.30
C ILE A 221 -19.66 -15.00 -2.01
N ARG A 222 -19.69 -14.33 -0.85
CA ARG A 222 -19.54 -14.94 0.49
C ARG A 222 -18.26 -15.78 0.59
N PRO A 223 -17.10 -15.26 0.16
CA PRO A 223 -15.85 -16.02 0.13
C PRO A 223 -15.44 -16.37 1.56
N ARG A 224 -14.56 -17.36 1.75
CA ARG A 224 -14.06 -17.68 3.10
C ARG A 224 -13.33 -16.50 3.73
N TYR A 225 -12.48 -15.87 2.93
CA TYR A 225 -11.79 -14.63 3.24
C TYR A 225 -11.68 -13.77 1.99
N SER A 226 -11.66 -12.46 2.19
CA SER A 226 -11.26 -11.49 1.17
C SER A 226 -10.03 -10.71 1.60
N MET A 227 -9.15 -10.40 0.66
CA MET A 227 -8.15 -9.35 0.83
C MET A 227 -8.51 -8.16 -0.06
N LEU A 228 -8.96 -7.08 0.57
CA LEU A 228 -9.47 -5.89 -0.10
C LEU A 228 -8.44 -4.75 -0.03
N LYS A 229 -8.38 -3.96 -1.12
CA LYS A 229 -7.65 -2.70 -1.14
C LYS A 229 -8.38 -1.69 -0.26
N PHE A 230 -7.75 -1.32 0.85
CA PHE A 230 -8.35 -0.44 1.84
C PHE A 230 -7.60 0.87 1.97
N ARG A 231 -8.36 1.97 1.91
CA ARG A 231 -7.91 3.34 2.17
C ARG A 231 -9.16 4.18 2.45
N LEU A 232 -9.22 4.79 3.63
CA LEU A 232 -10.24 5.79 3.92
C LEU A 232 -9.95 7.12 3.20
N PRO A 233 -10.98 7.92 2.91
CA PRO A 233 -10.81 9.27 2.39
C PRO A 233 -9.97 10.16 3.31
N TRP A 234 -9.41 11.24 2.77
CA TRP A 234 -8.78 12.29 3.60
C TRP A 234 -9.84 13.22 4.21
N GLY A 235 -9.67 13.59 5.48
CA GLY A 235 -10.50 14.57 6.17
C GLY A 235 -11.04 14.09 7.51
N ALA A 236 -11.97 14.86 8.07
CA ALA A 236 -12.80 14.41 9.18
C ALA A 236 -14.02 13.67 8.63
N GLY A 237 -14.48 12.65 9.36
CA GLY A 237 -15.64 11.85 8.98
C GLY A 237 -15.48 10.39 9.39
N SER A 238 -16.46 9.58 9.01
CA SER A 238 -16.39 8.12 9.13
C SER A 238 -16.97 7.44 7.89
N THR A 239 -16.52 6.22 7.62
CA THR A 239 -17.08 5.36 6.56
C THR A 239 -17.54 4.05 7.17
N GLN A 240 -18.84 3.76 7.05
CA GLN A 240 -19.37 2.44 7.37
C GLN A 240 -18.89 1.43 6.33
N TYR A 241 -18.11 0.45 6.76
CA TYR A 241 -17.52 -0.56 5.88
C TYR A 241 -17.35 -1.90 6.60
N LEU A 242 -16.93 -2.93 5.87
CA LEU A 242 -16.60 -4.25 6.43
C LEU A 242 -15.56 -4.14 7.55
N ASP A 243 -15.75 -4.94 8.60
CA ASP A 243 -14.78 -5.16 9.67
C ASP A 243 -13.72 -6.20 9.24
N GLY A 244 -12.52 -6.12 9.79
CA GLY A 244 -11.44 -7.03 9.42
C GLY A 244 -10.04 -6.60 9.89
N ALA A 245 -9.07 -7.47 9.62
CA ALA A 245 -7.68 -7.22 10.00
C ALA A 245 -6.99 -6.29 8.98
N ILE A 246 -6.50 -5.13 9.43
CA ILE A 246 -5.73 -4.20 8.58
C ILE A 246 -4.27 -4.65 8.53
N HIS A 247 -3.85 -5.24 7.41
CA HIS A 247 -2.45 -5.58 7.15
C HIS A 247 -1.66 -4.32 6.73
N LEU A 248 -0.57 -4.07 7.46
CA LEU A 248 0.32 -2.93 7.24
C LEU A 248 1.16 -3.09 5.95
N PRO A 249 1.31 -2.03 5.15
CA PRO A 249 1.88 -2.14 3.81
C PRO A 249 3.40 -2.35 3.84
N VAL A 250 3.85 -3.36 3.11
CA VAL A 250 5.28 -3.62 2.84
C VAL A 250 5.64 -3.00 1.48
N TRP A 251 6.76 -2.28 1.38
CA TRP A 251 7.22 -1.63 0.14
C TRP A 251 6.20 -0.67 -0.51
N GLY A 252 5.19 -0.22 0.22
CA GLY A 252 4.17 0.71 -0.24
C GLY A 252 4.72 2.13 -0.52
N PRO A 253 3.92 3.03 -1.11
CA PRO A 253 4.32 4.43 -1.27
C PRO A 253 4.72 5.07 0.07
N ILE A 254 5.61 6.07 0.01
CA ILE A 254 6.33 6.62 1.18
C ILE A 254 5.40 7.18 2.26
N THR A 255 4.28 7.78 1.85
CA THR A 255 3.28 8.40 2.73
C THR A 255 1.90 7.76 2.50
N THR A 256 1.87 6.44 2.34
CA THR A 256 0.63 5.73 1.99
C THR A 256 -0.26 5.48 3.20
N THR A 257 -1.54 5.78 3.03
CA THR A 257 -2.64 5.29 3.88
C THR A 257 -3.36 4.10 3.23
N GLU A 258 -2.82 3.54 2.13
CA GLU A 258 -3.32 2.29 1.53
C GLU A 258 -2.77 1.09 2.30
N THR A 259 -3.66 0.22 2.74
CA THR A 259 -3.39 -1.05 3.42
C THR A 259 -4.05 -2.20 2.66
N ARG A 260 -4.09 -3.38 3.27
CA ARG A 260 -4.98 -4.48 2.86
C ARG A 260 -5.88 -4.84 4.03
N LEU A 261 -7.19 -4.78 3.82
CA LEU A 261 -8.17 -5.22 4.81
C LEU A 261 -8.50 -6.69 4.52
N VAL A 262 -8.17 -7.57 5.46
CA VAL A 262 -8.55 -8.98 5.39
C VAL A 262 -9.87 -9.18 6.12
N VAL A 263 -10.90 -9.55 5.37
CA VAL A 263 -12.29 -9.68 5.80
C VAL A 263 -12.68 -11.15 5.81
N ALA A 264 -13.21 -11.66 6.92
CA ALA A 264 -13.77 -13.01 6.99
C ALA A 264 -15.17 -13.06 6.36
N ARG A 265 -15.63 -14.25 5.95
CA ARG A 265 -17.04 -14.46 5.58
C ARG A 265 -17.98 -13.91 6.66
N ASP A 266 -19.06 -13.26 6.24
CA ASP A 266 -20.10 -12.72 7.14
C ASP A 266 -19.59 -11.65 8.13
N ALA A 267 -18.49 -10.96 7.80
CA ALA A 267 -17.98 -9.88 8.63
C ALA A 267 -19.03 -8.78 8.83
N PRO A 268 -19.17 -8.26 10.07
CA PRO A 268 -20.07 -7.15 10.34
C PRO A 268 -19.56 -5.86 9.65
N LYS A 269 -20.41 -4.83 9.62
CA LYS A 269 -20.00 -3.47 9.26
C LYS A 269 -19.68 -2.68 10.51
N VAL A 270 -18.65 -1.85 10.43
CA VAL A 270 -18.19 -0.92 11.47
C VAL A 270 -17.98 0.46 10.87
N ASP A 271 -18.16 1.50 11.69
CA ASP A 271 -17.92 2.88 11.28
C ASP A 271 -16.44 3.20 11.49
N TRP A 272 -15.67 3.24 10.39
CA TRP A 272 -14.25 3.55 10.40
C TRP A 272 -14.02 5.06 10.48
N ASP A 273 -13.48 5.55 11.59
CA ASP A 273 -13.09 6.96 11.76
C ASP A 273 -11.87 7.30 10.87
N HIS A 274 -12.04 8.31 10.00
CA HIS A 274 -11.03 8.70 9.02
C HIS A 274 -9.75 9.22 9.68
N LYS A 275 -9.90 10.01 10.75
CA LYS A 275 -8.79 10.66 11.46
C LYS A 275 -8.03 9.66 12.32
N ASP A 276 -8.73 8.75 12.98
CA ASP A 276 -8.14 7.65 13.74
C ASP A 276 -7.19 6.81 12.88
N TYR A 277 -7.67 6.41 11.70
CA TYR A 277 -6.90 5.67 10.71
C TYR A 277 -5.75 6.50 10.11
N GLU A 278 -6.01 7.77 9.77
CA GLU A 278 -5.00 8.71 9.27
C GLU A 278 -3.81 8.85 10.24
N GLU A 279 -4.09 9.18 11.51
CA GLU A 279 -3.05 9.48 12.51
C GLU A 279 -2.21 8.23 12.85
N ARG A 280 -2.81 7.04 12.81
CA ARG A 280 -2.08 5.76 12.97
C ARG A 280 -1.21 5.44 11.76
N MET A 281 -1.76 5.56 10.55
CA MET A 281 -0.98 5.35 9.32
C MET A 281 0.11 6.41 9.16
N PHE A 282 -0.10 7.61 9.70
CA PHE A 282 0.93 8.64 9.77
C PHE A 282 2.06 8.21 10.72
N TYR A 283 1.76 7.87 11.99
CA TYR A 283 2.74 7.33 12.95
C TYR A 283 3.51 6.13 12.38
N PHE A 284 2.80 5.21 11.73
CA PHE A 284 3.41 4.06 11.07
C PHE A 284 4.46 4.51 10.04
N ASN A 285 4.13 5.42 9.12
CA ASN A 285 5.09 5.87 8.09
C ASN A 285 6.18 6.83 8.61
N THR A 286 5.98 7.52 9.74
CA THR A 286 6.96 8.45 10.34
C THR A 286 7.90 7.76 11.33
N VAL A 287 7.40 6.81 12.11
CA VAL A 287 8.09 6.16 13.24
C VAL A 287 8.30 4.66 12.97
N THR A 288 7.24 3.84 13.00
CA THR A 288 7.33 2.37 12.95
C THR A 288 8.09 1.87 11.72
N ARG A 289 7.78 2.40 10.54
CA ARG A 289 8.29 1.92 9.25
C ARG A 289 9.80 2.19 9.05
N VAL A 290 10.33 3.19 9.75
CA VAL A 290 11.76 3.61 9.71
C VAL A 290 12.52 3.21 10.97
N HIS A 291 11.92 2.36 11.80
CA HIS A 291 12.55 1.76 12.97
C HIS A 291 13.49 0.60 12.57
N TYR A 292 14.44 0.25 13.45
CA TYR A 292 15.39 -0.85 13.24
C TYR A 292 14.85 -2.15 13.85
N TYR A 293 14.77 -3.18 13.01
CA TYR A 293 14.35 -4.54 13.36
C TYR A 293 15.52 -5.50 13.08
N ASP A 294 16.11 -6.07 14.13
CA ASP A 294 17.20 -7.03 13.96
C ASP A 294 16.70 -8.34 13.33
N HIS A 295 17.52 -8.90 12.44
CA HIS A 295 17.26 -10.16 11.76
C HIS A 295 18.57 -10.77 11.24
N PRO A 296 18.70 -12.10 11.11
CA PRO A 296 19.94 -12.74 10.70
C PRO A 296 20.23 -12.62 9.19
N VAL A 297 19.26 -12.23 8.36
CA VAL A 297 19.41 -12.18 6.90
C VAL A 297 20.46 -11.16 6.46
N ARG A 298 21.34 -11.57 5.54
CA ARG A 298 22.42 -10.75 4.97
C ARG A 298 22.37 -10.81 3.43
N VAL A 299 21.52 -9.98 2.83
CA VAL A 299 21.37 -9.83 1.38
C VAL A 299 21.62 -8.36 1.01
N PRO A 300 22.39 -8.05 -0.06
CA PRO A 300 22.59 -6.67 -0.50
C PRO A 300 21.27 -5.91 -0.70
N GLY A 301 21.14 -4.77 -0.02
CA GLY A 301 19.93 -3.92 -0.05
C GLY A 301 18.89 -4.23 1.03
N ILE A 302 18.99 -5.38 1.71
CA ILE A 302 18.23 -5.63 2.94
C ILE A 302 18.92 -4.90 4.10
N CYS A 303 18.14 -4.12 4.83
CA CYS A 303 18.67 -3.12 5.75
C CYS A 303 17.81 -2.93 7.01
N HIS A 304 17.21 -3.97 7.57
CA HIS A 304 16.59 -3.93 8.91
C HIS A 304 15.49 -2.87 9.13
N CYS A 305 15.00 -2.20 8.08
CA CYS A 305 13.79 -1.38 8.17
C CYS A 305 12.55 -2.28 8.22
N TYR A 306 11.41 -1.70 8.56
CA TYR A 306 10.15 -2.45 8.63
C TYR A 306 9.82 -3.21 7.35
N ASP A 307 10.01 -2.60 6.17
CA ASP A 307 9.72 -3.25 4.88
C ASP A 307 10.61 -4.49 4.67
N CYS A 308 11.89 -4.41 5.03
CA CYS A 308 12.84 -5.52 4.97
C CYS A 308 12.47 -6.64 5.95
N ALA A 309 12.20 -6.27 7.21
CA ALA A 309 11.89 -7.23 8.27
C ALA A 309 10.53 -7.91 8.07
N SER A 310 9.52 -7.16 7.58
CA SER A 310 8.21 -7.72 7.20
C SER A 310 8.35 -8.75 6.08
N GLU A 311 9.10 -8.46 5.02
CA GLU A 311 9.33 -9.43 3.94
C GLU A 311 10.09 -10.67 4.44
N VAL A 312 11.07 -10.50 5.34
CA VAL A 312 11.76 -11.63 5.96
C VAL A 312 10.81 -12.51 6.77
N ILE A 313 9.87 -11.94 7.53
CA ILE A 313 8.84 -12.69 8.28
C ILE A 313 7.86 -13.38 7.32
N ILE A 314 7.30 -12.65 6.36
CA ILE A 314 6.32 -13.20 5.39
C ILE A 314 6.91 -14.40 4.63
N LEU A 315 8.15 -14.30 4.16
CA LEU A 315 8.83 -15.40 3.48
C LEU A 315 9.22 -16.53 4.45
N ARG A 316 9.55 -16.22 5.72
CA ARG A 316 9.83 -17.23 6.76
C ARG A 316 8.59 -18.09 7.01
N GLU A 317 7.44 -17.47 7.29
CA GLU A 317 6.19 -18.19 7.55
C GLU A 317 5.75 -18.99 6.33
N HIS A 318 5.81 -18.39 5.13
CA HIS A 318 5.48 -19.08 3.89
C HIS A 318 6.33 -20.34 3.66
N ILE A 319 7.65 -20.24 3.82
CA ILE A 319 8.57 -21.38 3.64
C ILE A 319 8.34 -22.44 4.73
N ALA A 320 8.11 -22.03 5.98
CA ALA A 320 7.90 -22.95 7.09
C ALA A 320 6.56 -23.71 6.95
N ALA A 321 5.47 -23.02 6.60
CA ALA A 321 4.18 -23.63 6.31
C ALA A 321 4.24 -24.60 5.11
N ARG A 322 4.99 -24.24 4.05
CA ARG A 322 5.16 -25.09 2.86
C ARG A 322 6.08 -26.29 3.09
N TYR A 323 7.05 -26.19 4.00
CA TYR A 323 8.03 -27.25 4.28
C TYR A 323 8.23 -27.45 5.80
N PRO A 324 7.24 -28.03 6.52
CA PRO A 324 7.28 -28.13 8.00
C PRO A 324 8.43 -28.96 8.58
N SER A 325 9.12 -29.77 7.76
CA SER A 325 10.28 -30.56 8.17
C SER A 325 11.60 -29.79 8.15
N LEU A 326 11.63 -28.52 7.72
CA LEU A 326 12.83 -27.70 7.71
C LEU A 326 13.11 -27.09 9.09
N THR A 327 14.37 -27.16 9.50
CA THR A 327 14.86 -26.38 10.64
C THR A 327 14.83 -24.88 10.35
N TYR A 328 14.73 -24.04 11.39
CA TYR A 328 14.79 -22.58 11.27
C TYR A 328 15.98 -22.10 10.43
N ALA A 329 17.17 -22.69 10.61
CA ALA A 329 18.36 -22.34 9.81
C ALA A 329 18.18 -22.61 8.30
N GLN A 330 17.52 -23.72 7.94
CA GLN A 330 17.21 -24.05 6.55
C GLN A 330 16.10 -23.15 5.97
N VAL A 331 15.10 -22.77 6.77
CA VAL A 331 14.08 -21.78 6.39
C VAL A 331 14.75 -20.44 6.09
N MET A 332 15.58 -19.92 7.00
CA MET A 332 16.26 -18.63 6.83
C MET A 332 17.28 -18.63 5.68
N ALA A 333 17.93 -19.77 5.40
CA ALA A 333 18.75 -19.94 4.20
C ALA A 333 17.91 -19.81 2.91
N ARG A 334 16.72 -20.42 2.86
CA ARG A 334 15.79 -20.27 1.72
C ARG A 334 15.26 -18.85 1.58
N VAL A 335 14.89 -18.16 2.67
CA VAL A 335 14.51 -16.73 2.65
C VAL A 335 15.63 -15.90 2.01
N THR A 336 16.88 -16.14 2.44
CA THR A 336 18.07 -15.45 1.91
C THR A 336 18.25 -15.66 0.39
N SER A 337 17.93 -16.86 -0.13
CA SER A 337 17.96 -17.15 -1.57
C SER A 337 16.77 -16.54 -2.36
N LEU A 338 15.56 -16.55 -1.80
CA LEU A 338 14.36 -16.04 -2.48
C LEU A 338 14.37 -14.52 -2.67
N LEU A 339 14.90 -13.76 -1.70
CA LEU A 339 14.95 -12.30 -1.74
C LEU A 339 15.53 -11.70 -3.06
N PRO A 340 16.72 -12.10 -3.53
CA PRO A 340 17.26 -11.68 -4.82
C PRO A 340 16.57 -12.38 -6.02
N GLU A 341 15.99 -13.56 -5.85
CA GLU A 341 15.26 -14.26 -6.92
C GLU A 341 13.96 -13.55 -7.27
N ILE A 342 13.11 -13.26 -6.27
CA ILE A 342 11.88 -12.47 -6.40
C ILE A 342 12.16 -11.18 -7.17
N SER A 343 13.27 -10.49 -6.85
CA SER A 343 13.69 -9.26 -7.53
C SER A 343 13.83 -9.43 -9.05
N LYS A 344 14.41 -10.54 -9.51
CA LYS A 344 14.60 -10.88 -10.93
C LYS A 344 13.28 -11.25 -11.61
N GLN A 345 12.41 -11.97 -10.90
CA GLN A 345 11.11 -12.42 -11.43
C GLN A 345 10.15 -11.24 -11.63
N ILE A 346 10.00 -10.37 -10.62
CA ILE A 346 8.99 -9.30 -10.64
C ILE A 346 9.45 -8.00 -11.32
N SER A 347 10.70 -7.91 -11.79
CA SER A 347 11.20 -6.66 -12.39
C SER A 347 12.38 -6.81 -13.35
N LYS A 348 12.35 -6.02 -14.43
CA LYS A 348 13.44 -5.92 -15.40
C LYS A 348 14.50 -4.93 -14.90
N GLY A 349 15.51 -5.43 -14.19
CA GLY A 349 16.71 -4.68 -13.78
C GLY A 349 16.64 -3.94 -12.45
N ARG A 350 15.49 -3.89 -11.77
CA ARG A 350 15.40 -3.41 -10.39
C ARG A 350 15.76 -4.54 -9.41
N ASN A 351 16.38 -4.18 -8.30
CA ASN A 351 16.75 -5.12 -7.23
C ASN A 351 16.67 -4.46 -5.84
N LEU A 352 16.98 -5.23 -4.80
CA LEU A 352 16.99 -4.74 -3.41
C LEU A 352 18.00 -3.62 -3.15
N THR A 353 19.13 -3.54 -3.88
CA THR A 353 20.08 -2.42 -3.78
C THR A 353 19.61 -1.16 -4.51
N THR A 354 18.49 -1.22 -5.25
CA THR A 354 17.97 -0.06 -5.99
C THR A 354 17.24 0.89 -5.03
N ILE A 355 17.83 2.06 -4.81
CA ILE A 355 17.20 3.17 -4.07
C ILE A 355 16.26 3.92 -5.02
N VAL A 356 14.97 4.00 -4.68
CA VAL A 356 13.94 4.71 -5.46
C VAL A 356 13.32 5.78 -4.56
N GLY A 357 14.15 6.77 -4.20
CA GLY A 357 13.76 7.89 -3.34
C GLY A 357 12.99 9.00 -4.06
N ASP A 358 13.30 9.25 -5.35
CA ASP A 358 12.73 10.36 -6.10
C ASP A 358 11.53 9.93 -7.00
N PRO A 359 10.33 10.50 -6.81
CA PRO A 359 9.21 10.36 -7.75
C PRO A 359 9.51 10.80 -9.18
N SER A 360 10.44 11.74 -9.41
CA SER A 360 10.81 12.25 -10.75
C SER A 360 11.51 11.19 -11.61
N GLN A 361 12.27 10.28 -10.98
CA GLN A 361 13.00 9.20 -11.66
C GLN A 361 12.13 7.96 -11.94
N ARG A 362 10.82 8.03 -11.70
CA ARG A 362 9.90 6.93 -12.00
C ARG A 362 9.61 6.89 -13.49
N ASN A 363 10.23 5.93 -14.18
CA ASN A 363 9.88 5.58 -15.56
C ASN A 363 8.36 5.39 -15.69
N PRO A 364 7.70 5.98 -16.71
CA PRO A 364 6.25 5.88 -16.89
C PRO A 364 5.85 4.52 -17.49
N TRP A 365 6.07 3.43 -16.75
CA TRP A 365 5.58 2.10 -17.09
C TRP A 365 4.05 1.96 -16.93
N PHE A 366 3.42 2.93 -16.27
CA PHE A 366 1.97 3.05 -16.12
C PHE A 366 1.45 4.25 -16.93
N THR A 367 0.81 3.95 -18.06
CA THR A 367 -0.02 4.90 -18.80
C THR A 367 -1.27 5.20 -17.97
N ALA A 368 -1.55 6.48 -17.73
CA ALA A 368 -2.79 6.89 -17.08
C ALA A 368 -4.00 6.41 -17.89
N ARG A 369 -4.96 5.73 -17.24
CA ARG A 369 -6.20 5.25 -17.84
C ARG A 369 -7.36 5.66 -16.92
N ARG A 370 -8.44 6.19 -17.49
CA ARG A 370 -9.70 6.43 -16.78
C ARG A 370 -10.65 5.31 -17.14
N PHE A 371 -11.34 4.73 -16.17
CA PHE A 371 -12.23 3.60 -16.39
C PHE A 371 -13.69 4.05 -16.31
N ASP A 372 -14.44 3.85 -17.40
CA ASP A 372 -15.87 4.08 -17.47
C ASP A 372 -16.56 2.75 -17.17
N VAL A 373 -16.76 2.50 -15.87
CA VAL A 373 -17.32 1.25 -15.33
C VAL A 373 -18.76 1.05 -15.81
N VAL A 374 -19.53 2.13 -15.92
CA VAL A 374 -20.93 2.10 -16.38
C VAL A 374 -21.02 1.56 -17.81
N ASN A 375 -20.18 2.07 -18.72
CA ASN A 375 -20.14 1.59 -20.11
C ASN A 375 -19.10 0.49 -20.35
N LYS A 376 -18.59 -0.15 -19.28
CA LYS A 376 -17.62 -1.26 -19.29
C LYS A 376 -16.45 -1.04 -20.26
N ARG A 377 -15.86 0.17 -20.27
CA ARG A 377 -14.78 0.54 -21.22
C ARG A 377 -13.63 1.33 -20.59
N ILE A 378 -12.45 1.20 -21.19
CA ILE A 378 -11.32 2.09 -20.92
C ILE A 378 -11.53 3.40 -21.68
N VAL A 379 -11.56 4.52 -20.96
CA VAL A 379 -11.54 5.86 -21.55
C VAL A 379 -10.10 6.19 -21.89
N ASN A 380 -9.72 5.86 -23.12
CA ASN A 380 -8.51 6.37 -23.74
C ASN A 380 -8.71 7.85 -24.04
N ASP A 381 -8.24 8.73 -23.16
CA ASP A 381 -8.15 10.16 -23.50
C ASP A 381 -7.06 10.33 -24.59
N PRO A 382 -7.38 10.86 -25.78
CA PRO A 382 -6.38 11.07 -26.83
C PRO A 382 -5.34 12.14 -26.45
N ARG A 383 -5.57 12.90 -25.38
CA ARG A 383 -4.59 13.84 -24.82
C ARG A 383 -3.54 13.08 -24.02
N SER A 384 -2.27 13.36 -24.29
CA SER A 384 -1.17 12.76 -23.52
C SER A 384 -1.32 13.05 -22.02
N ALA A 385 -0.90 12.09 -21.17
CA ALA A 385 -0.92 12.27 -19.71
C ALA A 385 -0.18 13.53 -19.22
N ARG A 386 0.77 14.06 -20.01
CA ARG A 386 1.47 15.31 -19.73
C ARG A 386 0.56 16.54 -19.90
N ALA A 387 -0.28 16.56 -20.93
CA ALA A 387 -1.22 17.65 -21.19
C ALA A 387 -2.32 17.70 -20.11
N LEU A 388 -2.85 16.53 -19.70
CA LEU A 388 -3.83 16.44 -18.63
C LEU A 388 -3.29 16.92 -17.28
N VAL A 389 -2.03 16.57 -16.95
CA VAL A 389 -1.35 17.07 -15.75
C VAL A 389 -1.12 18.60 -15.80
N GLN A 390 -0.86 19.17 -16.98
CA GLN A 390 -0.72 20.62 -17.16
C GLN A 390 -2.06 21.34 -17.00
N GLU A 391 -3.13 20.81 -17.60
CA GLU A 391 -4.49 21.36 -17.48
C GLU A 391 -4.99 21.26 -16.03
N LYS A 392 -4.74 20.15 -15.33
CA LYS A 392 -5.06 19.99 -13.92
C LYS A 392 -4.40 21.07 -13.06
N LYS A 393 -3.10 21.31 -13.25
CA LYS A 393 -2.37 22.38 -12.54
C LYS A 393 -2.99 23.77 -12.76
N ALA A 394 -3.41 24.07 -14.00
CA ALA A 394 -4.06 25.34 -14.34
C ALA A 394 -5.49 25.49 -13.79
N ARG A 395 -6.16 24.37 -13.44
CA ARG A 395 -7.44 24.38 -12.71
C ARG A 395 -7.22 24.53 -11.21
N GLU A 396 -6.25 23.80 -10.65
CA GLU A 396 -5.91 23.86 -9.21
C GLU A 396 -5.32 25.23 -8.80
N SER A 397 -4.80 26.03 -9.73
CA SER A 397 -4.42 27.44 -9.48
C SER A 397 -5.59 28.42 -9.49
N ASN A 398 -6.79 28.01 -9.97
CA ASN A 398 -7.96 28.88 -10.09
C ASN A 398 -9.07 28.59 -9.06
N ASP A 399 -8.98 27.50 -8.30
CA ASP A 399 -10.05 27.05 -7.41
C ASP A 399 -9.59 27.04 -5.94
N GLY A 400 -9.76 28.19 -5.28
CA GLY A 400 -9.28 28.44 -3.92
C GLY A 400 -10.17 27.90 -2.79
N HIS A 401 -11.26 27.18 -3.08
CA HIS A 401 -12.23 26.76 -2.05
C HIS A 401 -12.55 25.26 -2.07
N ARG A 402 -12.08 24.55 -1.04
CA ARG A 402 -12.37 23.13 -0.80
C ARG A 402 -13.78 22.95 -0.22
N ARG A 403 -14.61 22.09 -0.83
CA ARG A 403 -15.89 21.68 -0.21
C ARG A 403 -15.64 20.68 0.95
N PRO A 404 -16.45 20.70 2.03
CA PRO A 404 -16.41 19.67 3.06
C PRO A 404 -16.78 18.29 2.50
N ILE A 405 -16.10 17.23 2.95
CA ILE A 405 -16.35 15.86 2.47
C ILE A 405 -17.78 15.37 2.79
N ASP A 406 -18.39 15.87 3.87
CA ASP A 406 -19.78 15.61 4.21
C ASP A 406 -20.76 16.01 3.09
N ALA A 407 -20.44 17.06 2.32
CA ALA A 407 -21.23 17.47 1.16
C ALA A 407 -21.08 16.51 -0.02
N ILE A 408 -19.89 15.91 -0.20
CA ILE A 408 -19.64 14.88 -1.22
C ILE A 408 -20.38 13.59 -0.82
N LEU A 409 -20.38 13.23 0.47
CA LEU A 409 -21.08 12.07 0.99
C LEU A 409 -22.61 12.25 0.97
N SER A 410 -23.14 13.45 1.22
CA SER A 410 -24.58 13.73 1.09
C SER A 410 -25.06 13.61 -0.35
N ASP A 411 -24.26 14.08 -1.32
CA ASP A 411 -24.55 13.96 -2.76
C ASP A 411 -24.57 12.48 -3.22
N LEU A 412 -23.97 11.57 -2.46
CA LEU A 412 -23.96 10.11 -2.68
C LEU A 412 -25.01 9.34 -1.85
N GLY A 413 -25.61 9.97 -0.83
CA GLY A 413 -26.66 9.39 0.02
C GLY A 413 -28.07 9.42 -0.59
N GLY A 414 -28.20 9.88 -1.83
CA GLY A 414 -29.46 10.19 -2.52
C GLY A 414 -30.23 9.02 -3.15
N THR A 415 -30.23 7.82 -2.56
CA THR A 415 -31.32 6.83 -2.74
C THR A 415 -31.11 5.62 -1.84
N ALA A 416 -32.05 5.35 -0.92
CA ALA A 416 -32.10 4.06 -0.26
C ALA A 416 -32.47 2.98 -1.30
N LEU A 417 -31.66 1.91 -1.39
CA LEU A 417 -32.06 0.68 -2.06
C LEU A 417 -33.23 0.07 -1.27
N SER A 418 -34.45 0.40 -1.70
CA SER A 418 -35.69 -0.11 -1.13
C SER A 418 -35.80 -1.61 -1.37
N THR A 419 -35.38 -2.40 -0.39
CA THR A 419 -35.70 -3.84 -0.30
C THR A 419 -37.17 -4.01 0.08
N SER A 420 -38.07 -3.75 -0.87
CA SER A 420 -39.51 -4.00 -0.72
C SER A 420 -39.85 -5.41 -1.23
N PRO A 421 -40.53 -6.26 -0.43
CA PRO A 421 -40.82 -7.64 -0.82
C PRO A 421 -41.97 -7.73 -1.84
N LEU A 422 -41.84 -8.69 -2.76
CA LEU A 422 -42.86 -9.02 -3.77
C LEU A 422 -44.24 -9.30 -3.16
N LYS A 423 -45.22 -8.43 -3.44
CA LYS A 423 -46.66 -8.76 -3.37
C LYS A 423 -47.39 -8.25 -4.63
N ARG A 424 -48.42 -8.98 -5.03
CA ARG A 424 -49.09 -8.88 -6.34
C ARG A 424 -50.16 -7.78 -6.39
N SER A 425 -50.28 -7.13 -7.54
CA SER A 425 -51.48 -6.57 -8.21
C SER A 425 -52.68 -6.10 -7.37
N ARG A 426 -53.14 -4.86 -7.61
CA ARG A 426 -54.24 -4.57 -8.55
C ARG A 426 -54.51 -3.06 -8.73
N ASP A 427 -54.87 -2.72 -9.96
CA ASP A 427 -55.89 -1.76 -10.43
C ASP A 427 -55.80 -0.25 -10.03
N ASP A 428 -55.44 0.55 -11.06
CA ASP A 428 -56.16 1.73 -11.61
C ASP A 428 -56.14 3.17 -11.02
N TYR A 429 -56.39 4.09 -11.98
CA TYR A 429 -56.84 5.51 -11.94
C TYR A 429 -55.86 6.71 -11.81
N GLU A 430 -55.48 7.20 -13.00
CA GLU A 430 -55.51 8.59 -13.54
C GLU A 430 -55.16 9.86 -12.74
N SER A 431 -54.56 10.80 -13.50
CA SER A 431 -54.50 12.27 -13.30
C SER A 431 -53.59 12.80 -12.18
N GLY A 432 -52.96 13.98 -12.30
CA GLY A 432 -52.87 14.91 -13.43
C GLY A 432 -52.32 16.29 -13.00
N SER A 433 -51.85 17.07 -13.98
CA SER A 433 -51.60 18.54 -13.91
C SER A 433 -50.36 19.06 -13.15
N ALA A 434 -49.49 19.73 -13.91
CA ALA A 434 -48.60 20.81 -13.43
C ALA A 434 -49.37 22.16 -13.38
N PRO A 435 -48.83 23.20 -12.72
CA PRO A 435 -48.24 24.35 -13.45
C PRO A 435 -46.84 24.74 -12.91
N THR A 436 -45.87 25.30 -13.66
CA THR A 436 -45.73 26.70 -14.16
C THR A 436 -45.89 27.78 -13.04
N SER A 437 -45.15 28.91 -12.97
CA SER A 437 -44.31 29.64 -13.94
C SER A 437 -43.46 30.75 -13.25
N ARG A 438 -42.49 31.36 -13.97
CA ARG A 438 -42.04 32.80 -13.89
C ARG A 438 -41.37 33.32 -12.59
N PHE A 439 -40.65 34.46 -12.56
CA PHE A 439 -39.72 35.17 -13.50
C PHE A 439 -38.99 36.28 -12.69
N ASP A 440 -38.09 37.03 -13.34
CA ASP A 440 -37.39 38.26 -12.87
C ASP A 440 -36.34 38.11 -11.74
N ARG A 441 -35.27 38.91 -11.59
CA ARG A 441 -34.45 39.88 -12.39
C ARG A 441 -34.05 41.05 -11.46
N GLY A 442 -32.73 41.32 -11.38
CA GLY A 442 -32.19 42.68 -11.19
C GLY A 442 -31.75 43.07 -9.76
N GLY A 443 -30.61 43.77 -9.68
CA GLY A 443 -30.08 44.42 -8.48
C GLY A 443 -28.54 44.47 -8.47
N GLU A 444 -27.95 45.67 -8.52
CA GLU A 444 -26.50 45.92 -8.65
C GLU A 444 -25.85 46.37 -7.31
N SER A 445 -24.52 46.55 -7.34
CA SER A 445 -23.63 47.23 -6.37
C SER A 445 -23.36 46.50 -5.03
N GLY A 446 -22.15 46.53 -4.46
CA GLY A 446 -20.87 47.09 -4.93
C GLY A 446 -19.84 47.15 -3.77
N ASN A 447 -18.53 47.28 -4.09
CA ASN A 447 -17.41 47.60 -3.17
C ASN A 447 -17.09 46.53 -2.08
N ASP A 448 -15.87 46.33 -1.58
CA ASP A 448 -14.49 46.77 -1.90
C ASP A 448 -13.50 45.70 -1.31
N ASP A 449 -12.20 45.98 -1.34
CA ASP A 449 -11.09 45.38 -0.56
C ASP A 449 -10.43 44.06 -1.05
N ASP A 450 -9.31 44.26 -1.76
CA ASP A 450 -7.95 43.78 -1.47
C ASP A 450 -7.71 42.33 -0.99
N ASP A 451 -6.95 41.56 -1.78
CA ASP A 451 -5.59 41.13 -1.41
C ASP A 451 -4.84 40.53 -2.63
N ASP A 452 -3.57 40.90 -2.80
CA ASP A 452 -2.72 40.51 -3.93
C ASP A 452 -2.19 39.06 -3.82
N ASP A 453 -2.15 38.30 -4.93
CA ASP A 453 -1.37 37.06 -5.04
C ASP A 453 -0.60 37.05 -6.37
N ASP A 454 0.61 37.63 -6.35
CA ASP A 454 1.53 37.69 -7.49
C ASP A 454 2.11 36.30 -7.83
N GLY A 455 1.88 35.86 -9.06
CA GLY A 455 2.53 34.66 -9.61
C GLY A 455 3.97 34.92 -10.07
N ASP A 456 4.75 33.83 -10.12
CA ASP A 456 6.06 33.67 -10.79
C ASP A 456 7.14 34.76 -10.46
N ASP A 457 8.32 34.41 -9.95
CA ASP A 457 9.29 33.71 -10.79
C ASP A 457 10.49 33.12 -10.02
N ALA A 458 11.13 32.11 -10.59
CA ALA A 458 12.26 31.40 -10.00
C ALA A 458 13.61 31.75 -10.68
N ALA A 459 14.16 32.95 -10.41
CA ALA A 459 15.46 33.33 -10.98
C ALA A 459 16.25 34.42 -10.20
N ALA A 460 16.87 34.10 -9.05
CA ALA A 460 18.14 34.71 -8.57
C ALA A 460 18.62 34.16 -7.22
N ALA A 461 19.69 33.34 -7.22
CA ALA A 461 20.50 33.06 -6.01
C ALA A 461 21.89 32.49 -6.38
N ALA A 462 22.60 33.16 -7.30
CA ALA A 462 24.01 32.93 -7.54
C ALA A 462 24.80 34.21 -7.18
N ALA A 463 26.00 34.01 -6.63
CA ALA A 463 26.95 35.04 -6.15
C ALA A 463 26.56 35.83 -4.88
N ALA A 464 27.11 35.40 -3.73
CA ALA A 464 27.76 36.27 -2.73
C ALA A 464 28.33 35.46 -1.54
N ALA A 465 29.61 35.05 -1.61
CA ALA A 465 30.47 34.76 -0.45
C ALA A 465 31.90 34.38 -0.92
N ALA A 466 32.76 35.38 -1.10
CA ALA A 466 34.20 35.18 -1.30
C ALA A 466 34.99 36.37 -0.72
N ALA A 467 36.22 36.08 -0.27
CA ALA A 467 37.27 36.99 0.21
C ALA A 467 37.16 37.60 1.63
N ALA A 468 37.90 36.97 2.57
CA ALA A 468 38.88 37.58 3.50
C ALA A 468 39.49 36.44 4.36
N THR A 469 40.67 35.87 4.02
CA THR A 469 42.04 36.20 4.54
C THR A 469 42.22 35.94 6.05
N ALA A 470 43.29 35.34 6.59
CA ALA A 470 44.63 34.91 6.09
C ALA A 470 45.11 33.69 6.95
N ALA A 471 45.86 32.69 6.44
CA ALA A 471 47.32 32.58 6.23
C ALA A 471 48.10 31.92 7.39
N ASP A 472 49.23 31.27 7.07
CA ASP A 472 50.34 30.80 7.94
C ASP A 472 49.99 29.64 8.94
N ASP A 473 50.79 28.61 9.31
CA ASP A 473 52.17 28.07 9.08
C ASP A 473 52.13 26.54 9.48
N ASP A 474 53.03 25.60 9.15
CA ASP A 474 53.83 25.27 7.93
C ASP A 474 54.34 23.78 8.03
N ASP A 475 55.18 23.33 7.08
CA ASP A 475 56.23 22.26 7.10
C ASP A 475 55.98 20.70 7.13
N ASP A 476 56.76 20.08 6.23
CA ASP A 476 57.59 18.84 6.31
C ASP A 476 57.17 17.40 5.83
N ASP A 477 58.00 16.92 4.88
CA ASP A 477 58.57 15.57 4.58
C ASP A 477 57.75 14.26 4.79
N ASP A 478 57.90 13.18 3.98
CA ASP A 478 59.16 12.60 3.48
C ASP A 478 58.95 11.61 2.27
N ALA A 479 60.02 10.91 1.90
CA ALA A 479 60.31 10.29 0.62
C ALA A 479 59.58 8.99 0.18
N ARG A 480 59.65 8.77 -1.15
CA ARG A 480 59.51 7.46 -1.83
C ARG A 480 60.60 6.47 -1.36
N PRO A 481 60.43 5.13 -1.53
CA PRO A 481 60.93 4.53 -2.78
C PRO A 481 60.20 3.29 -3.35
N ALA A 482 60.33 3.19 -4.67
CA ALA A 482 60.21 2.05 -5.59
C ALA A 482 60.05 0.59 -5.08
N LYS A 483 59.23 -0.18 -5.81
CA LYS A 483 59.54 -1.57 -6.17
C LYS A 483 59.39 -1.80 -7.68
N ARG A 484 60.31 -2.60 -8.23
CA ARG A 484 60.54 -2.83 -9.67
C ARG A 484 60.35 -4.33 -9.99
N ALA A 485 59.86 -4.60 -11.19
CA ALA A 485 59.97 -5.85 -11.95
C ALA A 485 59.44 -7.19 -11.37
N LYS A 486 58.50 -7.78 -12.11
CA LYS A 486 58.61 -9.18 -12.59
C LYS A 486 58.55 -9.17 -14.12
N GLY A 487 59.37 -9.99 -14.78
CA GLY A 487 59.43 -10.12 -16.24
C GLY A 487 58.97 -11.50 -16.72
N LEU A 488 59.45 -11.88 -17.93
CA LEU A 488 58.98 -12.97 -18.81
C LEU A 488 57.64 -12.63 -19.51
N THR A 489 57.47 -12.84 -20.83
CA THR A 489 58.21 -13.64 -21.83
C THR A 489 58.25 -12.97 -23.23
N ALA A 490 59.32 -13.15 -24.00
CA ALA A 490 59.31 -13.59 -25.42
C ALA A 490 60.71 -13.52 -26.06
N THR A 491 61.03 -14.53 -26.89
CA THR A 491 62.18 -14.69 -27.82
C THR A 491 63.59 -14.49 -27.26
#